data_AF-D5VMX1-F1
#
_entry.id   AF-D5VMX1-F1
#
_cell.length_a   1.000
_cell.length_b   1.000
_cell.length_c   1.000
_cell.angle_alpha   90.00
_cell.angle_beta   90.00
_cell.angle_gamma   90.00
#
_symmetry.space_group_name_H-M   'P 1'
#
loop_
_entity.id
_entity.type
_entity.pdbx_description
1 polymer ?
#
loop_
_entity_poly.entity_id
_entity_poly.type
_entity_poly.pdbx_seq_one_letter_code
_entity_poly.pdbx_strand_id
1 'polypeptide(L)'
;MSKNTSIVLSEHFQSFITEKVEEGRYGSASEVVRAGLRLLEDHEAKLTALRTAVREGFESGKPEPFDVDTFLAEVNTDYDAQS
;
A
#
# COMPACT_ATOMS: atom_id res chain seq x y z
N MET A 1 -19.66 4.64 -15.42
CA MET A 1 -21.01 4.44 -14.86
C MET A 1 -20.92 3.54 -13.64
N SER A 2 -21.63 3.86 -12.55
CA SER A 2 -21.78 2.94 -11.41
C SER A 2 -22.62 1.73 -11.82
N LYS A 3 -22.12 0.51 -11.63
CA LYS A 3 -22.93 -0.71 -11.71
C LYS A 3 -23.45 -1.05 -10.32
N ASN A 4 -24.72 -1.41 -10.23
CA ASN A 4 -25.29 -1.98 -9.01
C ASN A 4 -25.05 -3.49 -9.02
N THR A 5 -24.45 -4.02 -7.95
CA THR A 5 -24.01 -5.42 -7.87
C THR A 5 -24.59 -6.06 -6.61
N SER A 6 -25.30 -7.17 -6.78
CA SER A 6 -25.73 -8.02 -5.67
C SER A 6 -24.60 -8.98 -5.29
N ILE A 7 -24.30 -9.09 -4.00
CA ILE A 7 -23.18 -9.87 -3.46
C ILE A 7 -23.71 -10.66 -2.26
N VAL A 8 -23.35 -11.94 -2.17
CA VAL A 8 -23.65 -12.77 -1.00
C VAL A 8 -22.53 -12.61 0.03
N LEU A 9 -22.90 -12.25 1.26
CA LEU A 9 -21.98 -12.09 2.37
C LEU A 9 -22.23 -13.16 3.43
N SER A 10 -21.16 -13.66 4.04
CA SER A 10 -21.28 -14.52 5.22
C SER A 10 -21.91 -13.76 6.39
N GLU A 11 -22.48 -14.49 7.34
CA GLU A 11 -23.06 -13.91 8.56
C GLU A 11 -22.05 -13.01 9.29
N HIS A 12 -20.79 -13.42 9.36
CA HIS A 12 -19.71 -12.62 9.95
C HIS A 12 -19.60 -11.22 9.33
N PHE A 13 -19.59 -11.11 8.00
CA PHE A 13 -19.47 -9.82 7.33
C PHE A 13 -20.76 -9.00 7.40
N GLN A 14 -21.92 -9.65 7.44
CA GLN A 14 -23.18 -8.96 7.67
C GLN A 14 -23.18 -8.28 9.04
N SER A 15 -22.82 -9.00 10.11
CA SER A 15 -22.73 -8.44 11.47
C SER A 15 -21.72 -7.30 11.55
N PHE A 16 -20.54 -7.46 10.96
CA PHE A 16 -19.52 -6.41 10.91
C PHE A 16 -20.03 -5.14 10.20
N ILE A 17 -20.70 -5.29 9.04
CA ILE A 17 -21.24 -4.15 8.30
C ILE A 17 -22.31 -3.43 9.11
N THR A 18 -23.23 -4.18 9.72
CA THR A 18 -24.29 -3.63 10.56
C THR A 18 -23.72 -2.83 11.72
N GLU A 19 -22.76 -3.40 12.47
CA GLU A 19 -22.08 -2.72 13.58
C GLU A 19 -21.45 -1.39 13.13
N LYS A 20 -20.72 -1.37 12.02
CA LYS A 20 -20.05 -0.15 11.54
C LYS A 20 -21.03 0.92 11.04
N VAL A 21 -22.22 0.53 10.60
CA VAL A 21 -23.29 1.47 10.23
C VAL A 21 -24.01 1.99 11.47
N GLU A 22 -24.32 1.13 12.44
CA GLU A 22 -24.96 1.50 13.71
C GLU A 22 -24.09 2.43 14.57
N GLU A 23 -22.77 2.23 14.54
CA GLU A 23 -21.78 3.15 15.13
C GLU A 23 -21.76 4.54 14.46
N GLY A 24 -22.45 4.72 13.33
CA GLY A 24 -22.45 5.96 12.56
C GLY A 24 -21.16 6.23 11.78
N ARG A 25 -20.23 5.26 11.73
CA ARG A 25 -18.97 5.39 10.99
C ARG A 25 -19.17 5.41 9.48
N TYR A 26 -20.22 4.75 8.99
CA TYR A 26 -20.61 4.76 7.58
C TYR A 26 -22.13 4.91 7.46
N GLY A 27 -22.61 5.57 6.41
CA GLY A 27 -24.03 5.80 6.16
C GLY A 27 -24.76 4.65 5.47
N SER A 28 -24.04 3.63 4.97
CA SER A 28 -24.65 2.45 4.36
C SER A 28 -23.69 1.27 4.26
N ALA A 29 -24.23 0.06 4.07
CA ALA A 29 -23.47 -1.13 3.73
C ALA A 29 -22.57 -0.94 2.50
N SER A 30 -23.10 -0.28 1.47
CA SER A 30 -22.36 0.02 0.24
C SER A 30 -21.14 0.93 0.49
N GLU A 31 -21.19 1.81 1.49
CA GLU A 31 -20.02 2.61 1.89
C GLU A 31 -18.97 1.78 2.60
N VAL A 32 -19.37 0.87 3.49
CA VAL A 32 -18.45 -0.07 4.16
C VAL A 32 -17.72 -0.93 3.13
N VAL A 33 -18.46 -1.50 2.18
CA VAL A 33 -17.88 -2.32 1.10
C VAL A 33 -16.90 -1.52 0.25
N ARG A 34 -17.26 -0.28 -0.15
CA ARG A 34 -16.33 0.58 -0.89
C ARG A 34 -15.08 0.95 -0.09
N ALA A 35 -15.21 1.19 1.20
CA ALA A 35 -14.06 1.46 2.07
C ALA A 35 -13.12 0.23 2.13
N GLY A 36 -13.69 -0.97 2.26
CA GLY A 36 -12.93 -2.22 2.22
C GLY A 36 -12.21 -2.42 0.88
N LEU A 37 -12.89 -2.18 -0.25
CA LEU A 37 -12.29 -2.30 -1.58
C LEU A 37 -11.15 -1.30 -1.81
N ARG A 38 -11.27 -0.05 -1.33
CA ARG A 38 -10.17 0.94 -1.41
C ARG A 38 -8.95 0.48 -0.63
N LEU A 39 -9.16 -0.05 0.58
CA LEU A 39 -8.06 -0.57 1.39
C LEU A 39 -7.36 -1.75 0.71
N LEU A 40 -8.13 -2.64 0.06
CA LEU A 40 -7.59 -3.75 -0.71
C LEU A 40 -6.77 -3.24 -1.92
N GLU A 41 -7.32 -2.29 -2.68
CA GLU A 41 -6.63 -1.66 -3.82
C GLU A 41 -5.29 -1.03 -3.40
N ASP A 42 -5.29 -0.24 -2.32
CA ASP A 42 -4.07 0.39 -1.78
C ASP A 42 -3.03 -0.67 -1.38
N HIS A 43 -3.48 -1.76 -0.76
CA HIS A 43 -2.60 -2.85 -0.35
C HIS A 43 -2.01 -3.59 -1.56
N GLU A 44 -2.81 -3.90 -2.57
CA GLU A 44 -2.36 -4.53 -3.82
C GLU A 44 -1.39 -3.65 -4.60
N ALA A 45 -1.63 -2.33 -4.65
CA ALA A 45 -0.74 -1.37 -5.25
C ALA A 45 0.63 -1.35 -4.55
N LYS A 46 0.65 -1.30 -3.21
CA LYS A 46 1.89 -1.34 -2.41
C LYS A 46 2.65 -2.66 -2.60
N LEU A 47 1.95 -3.79 -2.62
CA LEU A 47 2.59 -5.09 -2.86
C LEU A 47 3.19 -5.17 -4.27
N THR A 48 2.50 -4.63 -5.27
CA THR A 48 3.01 -4.58 -6.65
C THR A 48 4.26 -3.71 -6.74
N ALA A 49 4.23 -2.52 -6.14
CA ALA A 49 5.38 -1.62 -6.08
C ALA A 49 6.59 -2.28 -5.41
N LEU A 50 6.37 -2.96 -4.26
CA LEU A 50 7.43 -3.68 -3.55
C LEU A 50 8.04 -4.79 -4.40
N ARG A 51 7.21 -5.60 -5.06
CA ARG A 51 7.68 -6.68 -5.95
C ARG A 51 8.48 -6.15 -7.12
N THR A 52 8.09 -5.00 -7.67
CA THR A 52 8.85 -4.33 -8.74
C THR A 52 10.18 -3.83 -8.22
N ALA A 53 10.23 -3.11 -7.10
CA ALA A 53 11.49 -2.61 -6.52
C ALA A 53 12.47 -3.74 -6.17
N VAL A 54 11.98 -4.87 -5.63
CA VAL A 54 12.82 -6.04 -5.34
C VAL A 54 13.40 -6.63 -6.63
N ARG A 55 12.59 -6.73 -7.70
CA ARG A 55 13.05 -7.23 -9.00
C ARG A 55 14.07 -6.29 -9.63
N GLU A 56 13.83 -4.98 -9.60
CA GLU A 56 14.79 -3.97 -10.04
C GLU A 56 16.12 -4.11 -9.29
N GLY A 57 16.10 -4.34 -7.97
CA GLY A 57 17.30 -4.60 -7.18
C GLY A 57 18.03 -5.91 -7.52
N PHE A 58 17.33 -6.95 -7.98
CA PHE A 58 18.00 -8.16 -8.49
C PHE A 58 18.55 -7.98 -9.90
N GLU A 59 17.91 -7.14 -10.71
CA GLU A 59 18.33 -6.82 -12.08
C GLU A 59 19.42 -5.73 -12.12
N SER A 60 19.67 -5.03 -11.00
CA SER A 60 20.66 -3.94 -10.92
C SER A 60 22.13 -4.38 -10.93
N GLY A 61 22.39 -5.68 -11.04
CA GLY A 61 23.74 -6.24 -11.13
C GLY A 61 24.15 -7.02 -9.88
N LYS A 62 25.45 -7.31 -9.76
CA LYS A 62 25.97 -8.08 -8.63
C LYS A 62 26.05 -7.19 -7.39
N PRO A 63 25.66 -7.67 -6.21
CA PRO A 63 25.88 -6.93 -4.98
C PRO A 63 27.39 -6.80 -4.73
N GLU A 64 27.81 -5.59 -4.35
CA GLU A 64 29.18 -5.27 -3.96
C GLU A 64 29.25 -5.01 -2.45
N PRO A 65 30.42 -5.18 -1.81
CA PRO A 65 30.60 -4.79 -0.42
C PRO A 65 30.27 -3.30 -0.22
N PHE A 66 29.53 -2.98 0.84
CA PHE A 66 29.09 -1.62 1.13
C PHE A 66 29.76 -1.09 2.42
N ASP A 67 30.55 -0.03 2.29
CA ASP A 67 31.18 0.69 3.40
C ASP A 67 30.39 1.99 3.67
N VAL A 68 29.74 2.04 4.83
CA VAL A 68 28.85 3.13 5.21
C VAL A 68 29.62 4.44 5.44
N ASP A 69 30.81 4.37 6.05
CA ASP A 69 31.59 5.56 6.41
C ASP A 69 32.12 6.25 5.15
N THR A 70 32.60 5.46 4.19
CA THR A 70 33.06 5.95 2.88
C THR A 70 31.89 6.57 2.10
N PHE A 71 30.76 5.88 2.03
CA PHE A 71 29.56 6.39 1.35
C PHE A 71 29.08 7.73 1.93
N LEU A 72 29.03 7.87 3.25
CA LEU A 72 28.59 9.11 3.90
C LEU A 72 29.57 10.27 3.66
N ALA A 73 30.88 10.00 3.65
CA ALA A 73 31.89 11.01 3.34
C ALA A 73 31.74 11.53 1.90
N GLU A 74 31.48 10.64 0.94
CA GLU A 74 31.23 10.97 -0.47
C GLU A 74 29.96 11.84 -0.61
N VAL A 75 28.83 11.39 -0.06
CA VAL A 75 27.54 12.10 -0.16
C VAL A 75 27.61 13.51 0.45
N ASN A 76 28.29 13.67 1.58
CA ASN A 76 28.46 14.99 2.22
C ASN A 76 29.34 15.92 1.37
N THR A 77 30.39 15.39 0.75
CA THR A 77 31.26 16.17 -0.14
C THR A 77 30.50 16.64 -1.37
N ASP A 78 29.66 15.78 -1.96
CA ASP A 78 28.81 16.13 -3.10
C ASP A 78 27.75 17.18 -2.75
N TYR A 79 27.19 17.11 -1.53
CA TYR A 79 26.25 18.10 -1.03
C TYR A 79 26.92 19.48 -0.84
N ASP A 80 28.10 19.50 -0.21
CA ASP A 80 28.85 20.74 0.03
C ASP A 80 29.35 21.38 -1.28
N ALA A 81 29.58 20.59 -2.33
CA ALA A 81 29.97 21.08 -3.66
C ALA A 81 28.80 21.69 -4.47
N GLN A 82 27.56 21.40 -4.09
CA GLN A 82 26.35 21.93 -4.73
C GLN A 82 25.74 23.14 -4.02
N SER A 83 26.22 23.47 -2.81
CA SER A 83 25.79 24.63 -2.03
C SER A 83 26.69 25.85 -2.21
#